data_AF-A0A927TGF7-F1
#
_entry.id   AF-A0A927TGF7-F1
#
_cell.length_a   1.000
_cell.length_b   1.000
_cell.length_c   1.000
_cell.angle_alpha   90.00
_cell.angle_beta   90.00
_cell.angle_gamma   90.00
#
_symmetry.space_group_name_H-M   'P 1'
#
loop_
_entity.id
_entity.type
_entity.pdbx_description
1 polymer ?
#
loop_
_entity_poly.entity_id
_entity_poly.type
_entity_poly.pdbx_seq_one_letter_code
_entity_poly.pdbx_strand_id
1 'polypeptide(L)'
;MKFLKQFAGNKINSLKPMIESLITIAPYLTKNSLKNEVECCYTFDFPALDEAMQKRTYFFYGEDEKAYKTCYKLVKKAYPYANYRIEKGHGHYSCEHTDEYVNWLQDIIEASEISGFW
;
A
#
# COMPACT_ATOMS: atom_id res chain seq x y z
N MET A 1 12.36 -22.76 3.59
CA MET A 1 12.52 -22.38 2.16
C MET A 1 11.31 -22.68 1.27
N LYS A 2 10.57 -23.79 1.45
CA LYS A 2 9.42 -24.16 0.57
C LYS A 2 8.31 -23.11 0.55
N PHE A 3 7.93 -22.58 1.72
CA PHE A 3 6.90 -21.54 1.88
C PHE A 3 7.29 -20.21 1.23
N LEU A 4 8.54 -19.77 1.42
CA LEU A 4 9.05 -18.54 0.80
C LEU A 4 9.11 -18.64 -0.73
N LYS A 5 9.48 -19.80 -1.29
CA LYS A 5 9.38 -20.01 -2.76
C LYS A 5 7.95 -19.97 -3.27
N GLN A 6 6.97 -20.40 -2.46
CA GLN A 6 5.56 -20.38 -2.84
C GLN A 6 4.94 -18.97 -2.74
N PHE A 7 5.39 -18.17 -1.78
CA PHE A 7 4.93 -16.80 -1.56
C PHE A 7 5.63 -15.78 -2.47
N ALA A 8 6.96 -15.88 -2.61
CA ALA A 8 7.77 -14.94 -3.38
C ALA A 8 8.03 -15.38 -4.82
N GLY A 9 7.80 -16.65 -5.17
CA GLY A 9 8.14 -17.19 -6.49
C GLY A 9 9.58 -16.90 -6.88
N ASN A 10 9.75 -16.31 -8.06
CA ASN A 10 11.06 -15.92 -8.61
C ASN A 10 11.56 -14.57 -8.04
N LYS A 11 10.73 -13.86 -7.27
CA LYS A 11 11.00 -12.50 -6.73
C LYS A 11 11.60 -12.54 -5.31
N ILE A 12 12.08 -13.69 -4.85
CA ILE A 12 12.59 -13.85 -3.48
C ILE A 12 13.75 -12.91 -3.14
N ASN A 13 14.57 -12.57 -4.13
CA ASN A 13 15.70 -11.65 -3.95
C ASN A 13 15.25 -10.19 -3.79
N SER A 14 14.22 -9.75 -4.52
CA SER A 14 13.69 -8.38 -4.37
C SER A 14 12.93 -8.20 -3.05
N LEU A 15 12.36 -9.27 -2.51
CA LEU A 15 11.67 -9.25 -1.21
C LEU A 15 12.60 -9.41 -0.01
N LYS A 16 13.89 -9.69 -0.23
CA LYS A 16 14.85 -9.97 0.85
C LYS A 16 14.91 -8.85 1.91
N PRO A 17 15.02 -7.55 1.55
CA PRO A 17 15.07 -6.48 2.55
C PRO A 17 13.82 -6.43 3.44
N MET A 18 12.65 -6.64 2.85
CA MET A 18 11.38 -6.72 3.59
C MET A 18 11.37 -7.92 4.54
N ILE A 19 11.72 -9.12 4.04
CA ILE A 19 11.72 -10.35 4.83
C ILE A 19 12.69 -10.26 6.02
N GLU A 20 13.88 -9.70 5.82
CA GLU A 20 14.87 -9.49 6.89
C GLU A 20 14.32 -8.57 7.98
N SER A 21 13.68 -7.46 7.59
CA SER A 21 13.01 -6.57 8.54
C SER A 21 11.90 -7.28 9.32
N LEU A 22 11.09 -8.11 8.66
CA LEU A 22 10.02 -8.86 9.33
C LEU A 22 10.58 -9.87 10.35
N ILE A 23 11.67 -10.56 10.02
CA ILE A 23 12.33 -11.51 10.93
C ILE A 23 12.84 -10.81 12.18
N THR A 24 13.44 -9.62 12.05
CA THR A 24 13.93 -8.84 13.20
C THR A 24 12.79 -8.42 14.13
N ILE A 25 11.60 -8.13 13.59
CA ILE A 25 10.44 -7.68 14.39
C ILE A 25 9.63 -8.85 14.98
N ALA A 26 9.66 -10.03 14.36
CA ALA A 26 8.86 -11.18 14.78
C ALA A 26 8.93 -11.53 16.29
N PRO A 27 10.08 -11.47 16.98
CA PRO A 27 10.17 -11.76 18.43
C PRO A 27 9.40 -10.76 19.32
N TYR A 28 9.11 -9.57 18.80
CA TYR A 28 8.40 -8.50 19.53
C TYR A 28 6.88 -8.55 19.31
N LEU A 29 6.39 -9.40 18.41
CA LEU A 29 4.96 -9.54 18.14
C LEU A 29 4.25 -10.17 19.34
N THR A 30 3.30 -9.44 19.91
CA THR A 30 2.46 -9.93 21.00
C THR A 30 1.16 -10.53 20.47
N LYS A 31 0.42 -11.27 21.32
CA LYS A 31 -0.93 -11.73 21.00
C LYS A 31 -1.86 -10.56 20.60
N ASN A 32 -1.73 -9.40 21.24
CA ASN A 32 -2.50 -8.22 20.88
C ASN A 32 -2.08 -7.66 19.53
N SER A 33 -0.78 -7.61 19.23
CA SER A 33 -0.29 -7.20 17.91
C SER A 33 -0.89 -8.06 16.80
N LEU A 34 -0.90 -9.39 16.98
CA LEU A 34 -1.49 -10.33 16.03
C LEU A 34 -3.01 -10.17 15.91
N LYS A 35 -3.72 -9.95 17.03
CA LYS A 35 -5.17 -9.72 17.02
C LYS A 35 -5.52 -8.44 16.26
N ASN A 36 -4.79 -7.35 16.51
CA ASN A 36 -5.03 -6.07 15.85
C ASN A 36 -4.76 -6.14 14.35
N GLU A 37 -3.70 -6.84 13.93
CA GLU A 37 -3.41 -7.05 12.50
C GLU A 37 -4.53 -7.79 11.78
N VAL A 38 -5.06 -8.83 12.43
CA VAL A 38 -6.17 -9.62 11.91
C VAL A 38 -7.46 -8.79 11.87
N GLU A 39 -7.76 -8.02 12.92
CA GLU A 39 -8.93 -7.13 12.96
C GLU A 39 -8.87 -6.04 11.89
N CYS A 40 -7.71 -5.42 11.68
CA CYS A 40 -7.48 -4.41 10.62
C CYS A 40 -7.96 -4.89 9.23
N CYS A 41 -7.84 -6.18 8.94
CA CYS A 41 -8.19 -6.75 7.65
C CYS A 41 -9.71 -6.88 7.40
N TYR A 42 -10.57 -6.81 8.42
CA TYR A 42 -12.03 -6.99 8.26
C TYR A 42 -12.90 -6.00 9.05
N THR A 43 -12.34 -5.22 9.98
CA THR A 43 -13.07 -4.17 10.71
C THR A 43 -12.81 -2.77 10.12
N PHE A 44 -12.20 -2.68 8.94
CA PHE A 44 -11.88 -1.39 8.35
C PHE A 44 -13.13 -0.72 7.77
N ASP A 45 -13.69 0.22 8.53
CA ASP A 45 -14.62 1.20 7.99
C ASP A 45 -13.82 2.33 7.33
N PHE A 46 -14.21 2.70 6.11
CA PHE A 46 -13.68 3.87 5.44
C PHE A 46 -14.13 5.12 6.21
N PRO A 47 -13.24 5.85 6.90
CA PRO A 47 -13.63 7.09 7.56
C PRO A 47 -14.23 8.06 6.55
N ALA A 48 -15.28 8.78 6.94
CA ALA A 48 -15.86 9.81 6.10
C ALA A 48 -14.83 10.94 5.89
N LEU A 49 -14.45 11.17 4.64
CA LEU A 49 -13.61 12.28 4.23
C LEU A 49 -14.47 13.26 3.44
N ASP A 50 -14.38 14.55 3.76
CA ASP A 50 -14.99 15.57 2.91
C ASP A 50 -14.31 15.61 1.53
N GLU A 51 -14.95 16.24 0.55
CA GLU A 51 -14.46 16.27 -0.82
C GLU A 51 -13.06 16.90 -0.93
N ALA A 52 -12.77 17.93 -0.14
CA ALA A 52 -11.48 18.61 -0.16
C ALA A 52 -10.37 17.69 0.35
N MET A 53 -10.63 16.93 1.42
CA MET A 53 -9.75 15.89 1.93
C MET A 53 -9.58 14.76 0.93
N GLN A 54 -10.67 14.28 0.31
CA GLN A 54 -10.58 13.23 -0.69
C GLN A 54 -9.68 13.64 -1.86
N LYS A 55 -9.83 14.86 -2.39
CA LYS A 55 -8.98 15.39 -3.48
C LYS A 55 -7.49 15.47 -3.11
N ARG A 56 -7.14 15.42 -1.83
CA ARG A 56 -5.77 15.35 -1.32
C ARG A 56 -5.31 13.93 -0.97
N THR A 57 -6.19 12.95 -1.07
CA THR A 57 -5.87 11.54 -0.84
C THR A 57 -5.44 10.87 -2.14
N TYR A 58 -4.33 10.13 -2.08
CA TYR A 58 -3.78 9.39 -3.21
C TYR A 58 -3.75 7.90 -2.90
N PHE A 59 -4.34 7.10 -3.79
CA PHE A 59 -4.25 5.65 -3.76
C PHE A 59 -3.43 5.16 -4.95
N PHE A 60 -2.46 4.31 -4.66
CA PHE A 60 -1.60 3.68 -5.66
C PHE A 60 -1.86 2.19 -5.69
N TYR A 61 -1.96 1.61 -6.88
CA TYR A 61 -2.13 0.18 -7.06
C TYR A 61 -1.27 -0.34 -8.22
N GLY A 62 -0.69 -1.52 -8.06
CA GLY A 62 -0.36 -2.36 -9.21
C GLY A 62 -1.59 -3.16 -9.66
N GLU A 63 -1.83 -3.24 -10.97
CA GLU A 63 -2.98 -3.94 -11.55
C GLU A 63 -3.02 -5.43 -11.17
N ASP A 64 -1.86 -6.05 -11.00
CA ASP A 64 -1.77 -7.46 -10.66
C ASP A 64 -1.86 -7.74 -9.17
N GLU A 65 -1.86 -6.70 -8.35
CA GLU A 65 -1.92 -6.83 -6.91
C GLU A 65 -3.27 -7.32 -6.40
N LYS A 66 -3.24 -8.24 -5.43
CA LYS A 66 -4.45 -8.81 -4.83
C LYS A 66 -5.33 -7.72 -4.20
N ALA A 67 -4.72 -6.76 -3.50
CA ALA A 67 -5.43 -5.65 -2.85
C ALA A 67 -6.18 -4.77 -3.87
N TYR A 68 -5.60 -4.51 -5.05
CA TYR A 68 -6.32 -3.83 -6.13
C TYR A 68 -7.54 -4.63 -6.57
N LYS A 69 -7.35 -5.92 -6.85
CA LYS A 69 -8.40 -6.83 -7.33
C LYS A 69 -9.55 -6.99 -6.33
N THR A 70 -9.28 -6.90 -5.03
CA THR A 70 -10.29 -7.12 -3.98
C THR A 70 -10.89 -5.83 -3.41
N CYS A 71 -10.09 -4.77 -3.23
CA CYS A 71 -10.48 -3.63 -2.41
C CYS A 71 -10.75 -2.35 -3.22
N TYR A 72 -10.17 -2.20 -4.42
CA TYR A 72 -10.23 -0.96 -5.20
C TYR A 72 -11.67 -0.44 -5.41
N LYS A 73 -12.61 -1.33 -5.73
CA LYS A 73 -14.02 -0.95 -5.95
C LYS A 73 -14.66 -0.34 -4.70
N LEU A 74 -14.33 -0.86 -3.52
CA LEU A 74 -14.87 -0.37 -2.25
C LEU A 74 -14.24 0.98 -1.90
N VAL A 75 -12.92 1.10 -2.06
CA VAL A 75 -12.18 2.36 -1.85
C VAL A 75 -12.70 3.45 -2.78
N LYS A 76 -12.87 3.15 -4.09
CA LYS A 76 -13.38 4.10 -5.08
C LYS A 76 -14.82 4.53 -4.80
N LYS A 77 -15.64 3.63 -4.23
CA LYS A 77 -17.00 3.96 -3.78
C LYS A 77 -16.98 4.88 -2.55
N ALA A 78 -16.07 4.63 -1.61
CA ALA A 78 -15.95 5.45 -0.39
C ALA A 78 -15.34 6.83 -0.67
N TYR A 79 -14.35 6.89 -1.57
CA TYR A 79 -13.59 8.10 -1.89
C TYR A 79 -13.59 8.40 -3.39
N PRO A 80 -14.75 8.75 -3.98
CA PRO A 80 -14.87 8.96 -5.42
C PRO A 80 -13.97 10.09 -5.94
N TYR A 81 -13.69 11.10 -5.11
CA TYR A 81 -12.91 12.28 -5.48
C TYR A 81 -11.40 12.16 -5.21
N ALA A 82 -10.96 11.03 -4.67
CA ALA A 82 -9.54 10.78 -4.47
C ALA A 82 -8.81 10.52 -5.79
N ASN A 83 -7.49 10.65 -5.74
CA ASN A 83 -6.59 10.38 -6.85
C ASN A 83 -6.21 8.90 -6.87
N TYR A 84 -6.29 8.27 -8.03
CA TYR A 84 -6.00 6.85 -8.20
C TYR A 84 -5.00 6.65 -9.31
N ARG A 85 -3.85 6.04 -8.99
CA ARG A 85 -2.84 5.61 -9.95
C ARG A 85 -2.80 4.09 -10.00
N ILE A 86 -2.91 3.53 -11.20
CA ILE A 86 -2.94 2.08 -11.43
C ILE A 86 -1.85 1.74 -12.44
N GLU A 87 -0.83 1.02 -12.00
CA GLU A 87 0.28 0.59 -12.84
C GLU A 87 0.03 -0.81 -13.42
N LYS A 88 -0.03 -0.90 -14.75
CA LYS A 88 -0.41 -2.11 -15.47
C LYS A 88 0.69 -3.16 -15.47
N GLY A 89 0.32 -4.44 -15.33
CA GLY A 89 1.27 -5.56 -15.35
C GLY A 89 2.21 -5.64 -14.14
N HIS A 90 1.92 -4.88 -13.07
CA HIS A 90 2.75 -4.84 -11.86
C HIS A 90 1.97 -5.31 -10.62
N GLY A 91 2.68 -6.01 -9.73
CA GLY A 91 2.20 -6.38 -8.40
C GLY A 91 2.50 -5.27 -7.39
N HIS A 92 3.31 -5.57 -6.37
CA HIS A 92 3.84 -4.55 -5.43
C HIS A 92 4.85 -3.63 -6.15
N TYR A 93 4.35 -2.65 -6.89
CA TYR A 93 5.17 -1.74 -7.72
C TYR A 93 6.30 -1.07 -6.94
N SER A 94 6.05 -0.63 -5.70
CA SER A 94 7.05 0.03 -4.86
C SER A 94 8.26 -0.84 -4.54
N CYS A 95 8.13 -2.17 -4.58
CA CYS A 95 9.22 -3.12 -4.39
C CYS A 95 9.96 -3.45 -5.70
N GLU A 96 9.33 -3.20 -6.86
CA GLU A 96 9.90 -3.47 -8.18
C GLU A 96 10.61 -2.22 -8.75
N HIS A 97 10.05 -1.04 -8.49
CA HIS A 97 10.44 0.25 -9.04
C HIS A 97 10.53 1.30 -7.93
N THR A 98 11.36 1.04 -6.94
CA THR A 98 11.44 1.85 -5.72
C THR A 98 11.74 3.32 -6.00
N ASP A 99 12.73 3.61 -6.84
CA ASP A 99 13.12 5.00 -7.11
C ASP A 99 12.00 5.77 -7.83
N GLU A 100 11.32 5.14 -8.79
CA GLU A 100 10.18 5.75 -9.48
C GLU A 100 9.01 6.01 -8.53
N TYR A 101 8.75 5.07 -7.63
CA TYR A 101 7.71 5.21 -6.62
C TYR A 101 8.03 6.33 -5.63
N VAL A 102 9.31 6.46 -5.22
CA VAL A 102 9.78 7.55 -4.35
C VAL A 102 9.65 8.91 -5.05
N ASN A 103 10.09 9.02 -6.30
CA ASN A 103 9.96 10.26 -7.07
C ASN A 103 8.49 10.69 -7.19
N TRP A 104 7.57 9.75 -7.44
CA TRP A 104 6.15 10.04 -7.49
C TRP A 104 5.59 10.57 -6.16
N LEU A 105 6.07 10.04 -5.02
CA LEU A 105 5.69 10.56 -3.71
C LEU A 105 6.22 11.99 -3.49
N GLN A 106 7.44 12.28 -3.94
CA GLN A 106 8.02 13.62 -3.88
C GLN A 106 7.20 14.61 -4.72
N ASP A 107 6.84 14.25 -5.95
CA ASP A 107 5.99 15.08 -6.82
C ASP A 107 4.66 15.45 -6.13
N ILE A 108 4.03 14.50 -5.42
CA ILE A 108 2.79 14.74 -4.68
C ILE A 108 3.02 15.72 -3.52
N ILE A 109 4.10 15.54 -2.76
CA ILE A 109 4.43 16.40 -1.62
C ILE A 109 4.69 17.82 -2.10
N GLU A 110 5.54 18.01 -3.11
CA GLU A 110 5.88 19.30 -3.67
C GLU A 110 4.64 20.01 -4.26
N ALA A 111 3.80 19.29 -4.99
CA ALA A 111 2.54 19.84 -5.49
C ALA A 111 1.60 20.28 -4.35
N SER A 112 1.64 19.61 -3.20
CA SER A 112 0.84 19.95 -2.01
C SER A 112 1.40 21.16 -1.25
N GLU A 113 2.71 21.35 -1.24
CA GLU A 113 3.39 22.50 -0.62
C GLU A 113 3.20 23.78 -1.44
N ILE A 114 3.40 23.72 -2.76
CA ILE A 114 3.23 24.86 -3.68
C ILE A 114 1.81 25.44 -3.60
N SER A 115 0.85 24.57 -3.35
CA SER A 115 -0.55 24.93 -3.33
C SER A 115 -1.01 25.49 -1.98
N GLY A 116 -0.12 25.54 -0.97
CA GLY A 116 -0.38 26.15 0.34
C GLY A 116 -1.32 25.34 1.24
N PHE A 117 -1.35 24.01 1.08
CA PHE A 117 -2.35 23.12 1.69
C PHE A 117 -1.96 22.52 3.05
N TRP A 118 -0.92 23.04 3.71
CA TRP A 118 -0.51 22.67 5.07
C TRP A 118 -0.63 23.84 6.05
#